data_AF-A0A2J8ADA4-F1
#
_entry.id   AF-A0A2J8ADA4-F1
#
_cell.length_a   1.000
_cell.length_b   1.000
_cell.length_c   1.000
_cell.angle_alpha   90.00
_cell.angle_beta   90.00
_cell.angle_gamma   90.00
#
_symmetry.space_group_name_H-M   'P 1'
#
loop_
_entity.id
_entity.type
_entity.pdbx_description
1 polymer ?
#
loop_
_entity_poly.entity_id
_entity_poly.type
_entity_poly.pdbx_seq_one_letter_code
_entity_poly.pdbx_strand_id
1 'polypeptide(L)'
;MADQALSPRVAQLLLLIAAAISIAVVPVVVPVARADEDLAGSSVRAVSSGAELAAAIADERISLVLAGADLTLADSDWVGYPVPVPLRRNLTIRGSAAPRASWPQLTLPAKQKVQLLDGVTLRLEYLILYKYRSDNPLRAPGTQQPTF
;
A
#
# COMPACT_ATOMS: atom_id res chain seq x y z
N MET A 1 44.35 48.49 24.87
CA MET A 1 42.94 48.66 25.28
C MET A 1 42.33 49.69 24.33
N ALA A 2 41.72 49.25 23.24
CA ALA A 2 41.03 50.13 22.30
C ALA A 2 39.62 49.55 22.09
N ASP A 3 38.65 50.30 22.59
CA ASP A 3 37.22 50.02 22.57
C ASP A 3 36.69 50.43 21.19
N GLN A 4 36.35 49.45 20.36
CA GLN A 4 35.94 49.65 18.98
C GLN A 4 34.41 49.68 18.91
N ALA A 5 33.84 50.87 19.08
CA ALA A 5 32.40 51.09 18.98
C ALA A 5 31.89 50.74 17.57
N LEU A 6 31.03 49.72 17.49
CA LEU A 6 30.39 49.29 16.24
C LEU A 6 29.44 50.38 15.72
N SER A 7 29.61 50.73 14.44
CA SER A 7 28.74 51.67 13.71
C SER A 7 27.27 51.21 13.72
N PRO A 8 26.30 52.13 13.88
CA PRO A 8 24.88 51.79 13.94
C PRO A 8 24.37 51.07 12.68
N ARG A 9 25.04 51.24 11.54
CA ARG A 9 24.71 50.53 10.30
C ARG A 9 25.13 49.06 10.32
N VAL A 10 26.18 48.69 11.06
CA VAL A 10 26.63 47.30 11.21
C VAL A 10 25.70 46.55 12.17
N ALA A 11 25.25 47.22 13.24
CA ALA A 11 24.22 46.68 14.13
C ALA A 11 22.89 46.45 13.39
N GLN A 12 22.50 47.35 12.49
CA GLN A 12 21.27 47.23 11.70
C GLN A 12 21.35 46.14 10.62
N LEU A 13 22.55 45.89 10.06
CA LEU A 13 22.78 44.79 9.11
C LEU A 13 22.77 43.42 9.81
N LEU A 14 23.32 43.32 11.02
CA LEU A 14 23.24 42.10 11.84
C LEU A 14 21.81 41.79 12.29
N LEU A 15 20.99 42.82 12.56
CA LEU A 15 19.59 42.63 12.91
C LEU A 15 18.75 42.11 11.72
N LEU A 16 19.10 42.49 10.48
CA LEU A 16 18.41 42.01 9.28
C LEU A 16 18.75 40.56 8.92
N ILE A 17 19.96 40.09 9.22
CA ILE A 17 20.35 38.69 8.97
C ILE A 17 19.69 37.74 9.98
N ALA A 18 19.48 38.19 11.23
CA ALA A 18 18.80 37.39 12.25
C ALA A 18 17.28 37.20 12.01
N ALA A 19 16.66 37.97 11.11
CA ALA A 19 15.22 37.94 10.89
C ALA A 19 14.75 36.95 9.79
N ALA A 20 15.66 36.26 9.09
CA ALA A 20 15.32 35.54 7.86
C ALA A 20 15.24 33.99 7.99
N ILE A 21 15.37 33.42 9.19
CA ILE A 21 15.28 31.95 9.37
C ILE A 21 14.22 31.64 10.42
N SER A 22 12.98 32.02 10.13
CA SER A 22 11.80 31.35 10.69
C SER A 22 11.24 30.44 9.62
N ILE A 23 11.83 29.26 9.47
CA ILE A 23 11.16 28.14 8.81
C ILE A 23 10.02 27.77 9.75
N ALA A 24 8.84 28.33 9.48
CA ALA A 24 7.60 27.79 9.99
C ALA A 24 7.53 26.35 9.47
N VAL A 25 7.97 25.40 10.30
CA VAL A 25 7.52 24.02 10.21
C VAL A 25 6.04 24.13 10.48
N VAL A 26 5.25 24.33 9.43
CA VAL A 26 3.83 24.05 9.48
C VAL A 26 3.81 22.56 9.80
N PRO A 27 3.36 22.13 10.99
CA PRO A 27 3.00 20.75 11.12
C PRO A 27 1.92 20.58 10.06
N VAL A 28 2.26 19.89 8.97
CA VAL A 28 1.24 19.22 8.19
C VAL A 28 0.71 18.20 9.17
N VAL A 29 -0.26 18.65 9.97
CA VAL A 29 -1.28 17.81 10.53
C VAL A 29 -1.93 17.27 9.28
N VAL A 30 -1.35 16.21 8.73
CA VAL A 30 -2.10 15.29 7.90
C VAL A 30 -3.25 14.97 8.83
N PRO A 31 -4.49 15.36 8.51
CA PRO A 31 -5.59 14.80 9.23
C PRO A 31 -5.38 13.29 9.03
N VAL A 32 -5.00 12.60 10.12
CA VAL A 32 -5.44 11.23 10.33
C VAL A 32 -6.94 11.41 10.48
N ALA A 33 -7.59 11.71 9.35
CA ALA A 33 -8.99 11.51 9.16
C ALA A 33 -9.12 10.05 9.52
N ARG A 34 -9.80 9.81 10.64
CA ARG A 34 -10.41 8.52 10.90
C ARG A 34 -11.28 8.24 9.68
N ALA A 35 -10.68 7.61 8.68
CA ALA A 35 -11.33 7.13 7.47
C ALA A 35 -12.09 5.84 7.79
N ASP A 36 -12.71 5.78 8.97
CA ASP A 36 -13.44 4.60 9.44
C ASP A 36 -14.93 4.68 9.09
N GLU A 37 -15.46 5.83 8.63
CA GLU A 37 -16.91 5.96 8.46
C GLU A 37 -17.41 6.21 7.02
N ASP A 38 -16.56 6.14 5.99
CA ASP A 38 -17.00 6.25 4.57
C ASP A 38 -16.57 5.08 3.67
N LEU A 39 -15.98 4.01 4.23
CA LEU A 39 -15.50 2.85 3.48
C LEU A 39 -16.57 1.76 3.26
N ALA A 40 -17.77 1.88 3.84
CA ALA A 40 -18.83 0.87 3.70
C ALA A 40 -19.32 0.67 2.26
N GLY A 41 -18.96 1.58 1.34
CA GLY A 41 -19.17 1.46 -0.11
C GLY A 41 -17.93 1.79 -0.96
N SER A 42 -16.75 1.94 -0.34
CA SER A 42 -15.53 2.21 -1.09
C SER A 42 -15.00 0.93 -1.71
N SER A 43 -14.82 0.94 -3.02
CA SER A 43 -14.20 -0.16 -3.76
C SER A 43 -12.69 -0.30 -3.50
N VAL A 44 -12.14 0.53 -2.60
CA VAL A 44 -10.71 0.60 -2.27
C VAL A 44 -10.48 0.24 -0.81
N ARG A 45 -9.54 -0.67 -0.54
CA ARG A 45 -9.14 -1.05 0.82
C ARG A 45 -7.63 -1.07 1.01
N ALA A 46 -7.14 -0.40 2.05
CA ALA A 46 -5.76 -0.54 2.48
C ALA A 46 -5.61 -1.79 3.35
N VAL A 47 -4.51 -2.52 3.16
CA VAL A 47 -4.20 -3.74 3.93
C VAL A 47 -2.75 -3.73 4.40
N SER A 48 -2.55 -4.29 5.58
CA SER A 48 -1.27 -4.38 6.28
C SER A 48 -0.93 -5.82 6.71
N SER A 49 -1.86 -6.76 6.55
CA SER A 49 -1.68 -8.17 6.92
C SER A 49 -2.27 -9.14 5.89
N GLY A 50 -1.86 -10.41 5.95
CA GLY A 50 -2.40 -11.48 5.12
C GLY A 50 -3.90 -11.72 5.34
N ALA A 51 -4.35 -11.75 6.60
CA ALA A 51 -5.76 -11.89 6.94
C ALA A 51 -6.63 -10.76 6.37
N GLU A 52 -6.16 -9.51 6.44
CA GLU A 52 -6.86 -8.37 5.82
C GLU A 52 -6.93 -8.50 4.30
N LEU A 53 -5.86 -8.99 3.66
CA LEU A 53 -5.84 -9.24 2.23
C LEU A 53 -6.80 -10.38 1.85
N ALA A 54 -6.84 -11.48 2.61
CA ALA A 54 -7.79 -12.57 2.39
C ALA A 54 -9.24 -12.09 2.51
N ALA A 55 -9.53 -11.30 3.54
CA ALA A 55 -10.83 -10.66 3.71
C ALA A 55 -11.19 -9.74 2.54
N ALA A 56 -10.23 -8.96 2.04
CA ALA A 56 -10.44 -8.07 0.91
C ALA A 56 -10.71 -8.84 -0.41
N ILE A 57 -10.05 -9.99 -0.59
CA ILE A 57 -10.29 -10.88 -1.73
C ILE A 57 -11.69 -11.50 -1.65
N ALA A 58 -12.14 -11.89 -0.46
CA ALA A 58 -13.47 -12.47 -0.26
C ALA A 58 -14.62 -11.45 -0.40
N ASP A 59 -14.37 -10.17 -0.15
CA ASP A 59 -15.38 -9.12 -0.21
C ASP A 59 -15.65 -8.63 -1.64
N GLU A 60 -16.82 -8.99 -2.19
CA GLU A 60 -17.25 -8.65 -3.55
C GLU A 60 -17.33 -7.16 -3.88
N ARG A 61 -17.28 -6.27 -2.88
CA ARG A 61 -17.37 -4.82 -3.10
C ARG A 61 -16.02 -4.19 -3.43
N ILE A 62 -14.93 -4.88 -3.13
CA ILE A 62 -13.57 -4.34 -3.25
C ILE A 62 -13.00 -4.66 -4.62
N SER A 63 -12.58 -3.64 -5.36
CA SER A 63 -11.92 -3.74 -6.68
C SER A 63 -10.45 -3.32 -6.65
N LEU A 64 -10.02 -2.58 -5.62
CA LEU A 64 -8.65 -2.13 -5.43
C LEU A 64 -8.18 -2.38 -3.99
N VAL A 65 -7.02 -3.00 -3.86
CA VAL A 65 -6.33 -3.22 -2.60
C VAL A 65 -4.99 -2.48 -2.62
N LEU A 66 -4.73 -1.67 -1.60
CA LEU A 66 -3.48 -0.95 -1.42
C LEU A 66 -2.61 -1.68 -0.40
N ALA A 67 -1.48 -2.23 -0.86
CA ALA A 67 -0.50 -2.90 -0.01
C ALA A 67 0.53 -1.88 0.49
N GLY A 68 0.48 -1.55 1.77
CA GLY A 68 1.39 -0.59 2.40
C GLY A 68 2.68 -1.21 2.97
N ALA A 69 2.74 -2.54 3.05
CA ALA A 69 3.84 -3.29 3.64
C ALA A 69 4.04 -4.62 2.90
N ASP A 70 5.10 -5.34 3.26
CA ASP A 70 5.29 -6.71 2.82
C ASP A 70 4.17 -7.59 3.37
N LEU A 71 3.54 -8.38 2.50
CA LEU A 71 2.41 -9.23 2.82
C LEU A 71 2.78 -10.69 2.59
N THR A 72 2.37 -11.54 3.52
CA THR A 72 2.39 -13.00 3.34
C THR A 72 0.96 -13.48 3.49
N LEU A 73 0.46 -14.18 2.47
CA LEU A 73 -0.89 -14.76 2.46
C LEU A 73 -0.80 -16.25 2.80
N ALA A 74 -0.76 -16.56 4.09
CA ALA A 74 -0.59 -17.90 4.63
C ALA A 74 -1.90 -18.70 4.60
N ASP A 75 -1.82 -20.03 4.79
CA ASP A 75 -3.00 -20.89 4.86
C ASP A 75 -3.96 -20.51 5.99
N SER A 76 -3.42 -20.03 7.12
CA SER A 76 -4.18 -19.58 8.29
C SER A 76 -5.01 -18.32 8.05
N ASP A 77 -4.64 -17.50 7.07
CA ASP A 77 -5.36 -16.25 6.77
C ASP A 77 -6.73 -16.49 6.13
N TRP A 78 -6.97 -17.72 5.65
CA TRP A 78 -8.21 -18.13 5.00
C TRP A 78 -9.22 -18.78 5.96
N VAL A 79 -8.91 -18.87 7.25
CA VAL A 79 -9.82 -19.46 8.24
C VAL A 79 -11.13 -18.68 8.26
N GLY A 80 -12.24 -19.38 8.08
CA GLY A 80 -13.59 -18.78 8.01
C GLY A 80 -14.07 -18.46 6.60
N TYR A 81 -13.26 -18.63 5.56
CA TYR A 81 -13.67 -18.47 4.17
C TYR A 81 -13.82 -19.83 3.45
N PRO A 82 -14.80 -19.97 2.54
CA PRO A 82 -14.85 -21.12 1.65
C PRO A 82 -13.66 -21.05 0.69
N VAL A 83 -12.83 -22.10 0.65
CA VAL A 83 -11.68 -22.20 -0.25
C VAL A 83 -11.92 -23.29 -1.31
N PRO A 84 -11.64 -23.02 -2.61
CA PRO A 84 -11.17 -21.74 -3.14
C PRO A 84 -12.24 -20.64 -3.08
N VAL A 85 -11.82 -19.42 -2.78
CA VAL A 85 -12.67 -18.23 -2.86
C VAL A 85 -12.88 -17.88 -4.33
N PRO A 86 -14.13 -17.87 -4.84
CA PRO A 86 -14.41 -17.52 -6.23
C PRO A 86 -14.29 -16.01 -6.41
N LEU A 87 -13.33 -15.56 -7.22
CA LEU A 87 -13.21 -14.16 -7.61
C LEU A 87 -14.11 -13.90 -8.82
N ARG A 88 -15.22 -13.19 -8.58
CA ARG A 88 -16.26 -12.88 -9.58
C ARG A 88 -16.12 -11.49 -10.22
N ARG A 89 -15.06 -10.77 -9.87
CA ARG A 89 -14.87 -9.35 -10.18
C ARG A 89 -13.42 -9.03 -10.45
N ASN A 90 -13.18 -7.98 -11.23
CA ASN A 90 -11.83 -7.47 -11.42
C ASN A 90 -11.28 -6.94 -10.09
N LEU A 91 -10.08 -7.39 -9.74
CA LEU A 91 -9.39 -7.00 -8.52
C LEU A 91 -7.98 -6.54 -8.87
N THR A 92 -7.60 -5.37 -8.37
CA THR A 92 -6.23 -4.86 -8.47
C THR A 92 -5.61 -4.84 -7.09
N ILE A 93 -4.44 -5.46 -6.93
CA ILE A 93 -3.60 -5.32 -5.75
C ILE A 93 -2.43 -4.44 -6.15
N ARG A 94 -2.26 -3.32 -5.47
CA ARG A 94 -1.31 -2.26 -5.84
C ARG A 94 -0.42 -1.93 -4.65
N GLY A 95 0.90 -1.99 -4.86
CA GLY A 95 1.89 -1.45 -3.93
C GLY A 95 2.11 0.06 -4.10
N SER A 96 3.08 0.62 -3.39
CA SER A 96 3.41 2.05 -3.54
C SER A 96 4.01 2.32 -4.93
N ALA A 97 3.59 3.41 -5.58
CA ALA A 97 4.17 3.87 -6.87
C ALA A 97 5.55 4.54 -6.68
N ALA A 98 6.36 3.99 -5.76
CA ALA A 98 7.69 4.45 -5.41
C ALA A 98 8.75 3.78 -6.31
N PRO A 99 10.04 4.16 -6.22
CA PRO A 99 11.10 3.48 -6.96
C PRO A 99 11.07 1.97 -6.70
N ARG A 100 11.36 1.16 -7.73
CA ARG A 100 11.23 -0.31 -7.69
C ARG A 100 11.89 -0.99 -6.48
N ALA A 101 12.98 -0.43 -5.98
CA ALA A 101 13.68 -0.93 -4.78
C ALA A 101 12.85 -0.85 -3.48
N SER A 102 11.70 -0.16 -3.51
CA SER A 102 10.80 0.05 -2.37
C SER A 102 9.41 -0.56 -2.56
N TRP A 103 9.22 -1.36 -3.62
CA TRP A 103 7.95 -2.05 -3.82
C TRP A 103 7.74 -3.14 -2.77
N PRO A 104 6.53 -3.24 -2.18
CA PRO A 104 6.26 -4.27 -1.20
C PRO A 104 6.30 -5.66 -1.83
N GLN A 105 6.77 -6.62 -1.04
CA GLN A 105 6.79 -8.03 -1.39
C GLN A 105 5.44 -8.67 -1.07
N LEU A 106 4.84 -9.36 -2.04
CA LEU A 106 3.67 -10.21 -1.86
C LEU A 106 4.10 -11.68 -1.94
N THR A 107 4.04 -12.37 -0.80
CA THR A 107 4.40 -13.78 -0.67
C THR A 107 3.14 -14.65 -0.66
N LEU A 108 3.06 -15.62 -1.58
CA LEU A 108 1.85 -16.45 -1.78
C LEU A 108 2.13 -17.95 -1.54
N PRO A 109 2.43 -18.37 -0.31
CA PRO A 109 2.76 -19.77 -0.01
C PRO A 109 1.54 -20.69 -0.08
N ALA A 110 0.35 -20.16 0.22
CA ALA A 110 -0.90 -20.91 0.24
C ALA A 110 -1.38 -21.24 -1.19
N LYS A 111 -1.78 -22.48 -1.41
CA LYS A 111 -2.16 -23.00 -2.75
C LYS A 111 -3.67 -23.05 -2.94
N GLN A 112 -4.12 -22.84 -4.17
CA GLN A 112 -5.51 -23.06 -4.60
C GLN A 112 -6.54 -22.31 -3.73
N LYS A 113 -6.17 -21.11 -3.24
CA LYS A 113 -7.04 -20.33 -2.35
C LYS A 113 -8.00 -19.41 -3.08
N VAL A 114 -7.62 -18.98 -4.28
CA VAL A 114 -8.43 -18.10 -5.12
C VAL A 114 -8.69 -18.80 -6.45
N GLN A 115 -9.95 -18.84 -6.85
CA GLN A 115 -10.37 -19.31 -8.17
C GLN A 115 -10.82 -18.12 -8.99
N LEU A 116 -10.17 -17.88 -10.13
CA LEU A 116 -10.62 -16.86 -11.08
C LEU A 116 -11.75 -17.45 -11.92
N LEU A 117 -12.87 -16.74 -12.00
CA LEU A 117 -13.95 -17.09 -12.92
C LEU A 117 -13.76 -16.46 -14.30
N ASP A 118 -14.59 -16.87 -15.25
CA ASP A 118 -14.51 -16.41 -16.64
C ASP A 118 -14.72 -14.89 -16.73
N GLY A 119 -13.88 -14.23 -17.53
CA GLY A 119 -13.93 -12.78 -17.73
C GLY A 119 -13.37 -11.94 -16.58
N VAL A 120 -12.84 -12.57 -15.52
CA VAL A 120 -12.29 -11.87 -14.35
C VAL A 120 -10.78 -11.70 -14.46
N THR A 121 -10.30 -10.48 -14.19
CA THR A 121 -8.88 -10.14 -14.17
C THR A 121 -8.40 -9.86 -12.74
N LEU A 122 -7.34 -10.54 -12.32
CA LEU A 122 -6.53 -10.17 -11.16
C LEU A 122 -5.29 -9.42 -11.65
N ARG A 123 -5.15 -8.17 -11.23
CA ARG A 123 -4.03 -7.30 -11.59
C ARG A 123 -3.13 -7.08 -10.37
N LEU A 124 -1.82 -7.19 -10.57
CA LEU A 124 -0.81 -6.98 -9.54
C LEU A 124 0.11 -5.86 -10.03
N GLU A 125 0.14 -4.73 -9.32
CA GLU A 125 0.88 -3.52 -9.73
C GLU A 125 1.84 -3.06 -8.66
N TYR A 126 3.05 -2.63 -9.03
CA TYR A 126 4.05 -2.11 -8.11
C TYR A 126 4.35 -3.04 -6.92
N LEU A 127 4.41 -4.35 -7.21
CA LEU A 127 4.63 -5.40 -6.22
C LEU A 127 5.78 -6.32 -6.68
N ILE A 128 6.49 -6.89 -5.71
CA ILE A 128 7.43 -7.99 -5.95
C ILE A 128 6.73 -9.29 -5.54
N LEU A 129 6.55 -10.21 -6.48
CA LEU A 129 5.94 -11.51 -6.17
C LEU A 129 7.01 -12.49 -5.69
N TYR A 130 6.75 -13.14 -4.55
CA TYR A 130 7.67 -14.11 -3.96
C TYR A 130 6.96 -15.43 -3.64
N LYS A 131 7.68 -16.56 -3.81
CA LYS A 131 7.17 -17.93 -3.63
C LYS A 131 5.81 -18.18 -4.31
N TYR A 132 5.60 -17.55 -5.47
CA TYR A 132 4.40 -17.74 -6.25
C TYR A 132 4.53 -18.98 -7.14
N ARG A 133 3.40 -19.62 -7.44
CA ARG A 133 3.37 -20.77 -8.35
C ARG A 133 3.64 -20.30 -9.79
N SER A 134 4.70 -20.80 -10.41
CA SER A 134 4.90 -20.76 -11.87
C SER A 134 5.05 -22.19 -12.40
N ASP A 135 4.04 -23.05 -12.21
CA ASP A 135 4.01 -24.33 -12.93
C ASP A 135 3.80 -24.11 -14.43
N ASN A 136 3.17 -22.99 -14.81
CA ASN A 136 3.05 -22.52 -16.18
C ASN A 136 3.15 -20.98 -16.21
N PRO A 137 4.11 -20.38 -16.92
CA PRO A 137 4.27 -18.92 -17.01
C PRO A 137 3.10 -18.22 -17.74
N LEU A 138 2.26 -18.97 -18.46
CA LEU A 138 1.05 -18.46 -19.10
C LEU A 138 -0.17 -18.44 -18.16
N ARG A 139 -0.04 -18.88 -16.90
CA ARG A 139 -1.13 -18.87 -15.91
C ARG A 139 -0.91 -17.80 -14.84
N ALA A 140 -2.00 -17.19 -14.38
CA ALA A 140 -1.95 -16.21 -13.29
C ALA A 140 -1.45 -16.89 -11.99
N PRO A 141 -0.42 -16.33 -11.32
CA PRO A 141 0.17 -16.91 -10.12
C PRO A 141 -0.85 -17.21 -9.01
N GLY A 142 -0.83 -18.43 -8.46
CA GLY A 142 -1.62 -18.80 -7.28
C GLY A 142 -3.11 -19.13 -7.53
N THR A 143 -3.57 -19.13 -8.79
CA THR A 143 -4.98 -19.34 -9.14
C THR A 143 -5.25 -20.71 -9.77
N GLN A 144 -6.48 -21.22 -9.63
CA GLN A 144 -6.96 -22.37 -10.41
C GLN A 144 -7.92 -21.91 -11.52
N GLN A 145 -7.78 -22.50 -12.72
CA GLN A 145 -8.80 -22.41 -13.77
C GLN A 145 -9.88 -23.47 -13.53
N PRO A 146 -11.15 -23.20 -13.86
CA PRO A 146 -12.17 -24.23 -13.89
C PRO A 146 -11.78 -25.31 -14.92
N THR A 147 -11.81 -26.58 -14.51
CA THR A 147 -11.81 -27.73 -15.41
C THR A 147 -13.23 -27.93 -15.92
N PHE A 148 -13.42 -27.80 -17.23
CA PHE A 148 -14.65 -28.17 -17.94
C PHE A 148 -14.75 -29.68 -18.11
#